data_AF-A0A7S7M4K6-F1
#
_entry.id   AF-A0A7S7M4K6-F1
#
_cell.length_a   1.000
_cell.length_b   1.000
_cell.length_c   1.000
_cell.angle_alpha   90.00
_cell.angle_beta   90.00
_cell.angle_gamma   90.00
#
_symmetry.space_group_name_H-M   'P 1'
#
loop_
_entity.id
_entity.type
_entity.pdbx_description
1 polymer ?
#
loop_
_entity_poly.entity_id
_entity_poly.type
_entity_poly.pdbx_seq_one_letter_code
_entity_poly.pdbx_strand_id
1 'polypeptide(L)'
;YTSGKGSSAAGLTASVIREPSTREFYLEGGAMVLADGGVVCIDEFDKMRDEDRVAIHEAMEQQTISIAKAGITTILNSRTSVLAAANPVFGRYDDMRSAGENIDFQTTILSRFDMIFILKDEHNEGRDMTIARHVMNVHMDRPSETAASEISIEKMKNYISYCKLKSAPRLTKQAAEKLSNHFVGIRSAVGHMQDMEGVRTSIPITVR
;
A
#
# COMPACT_ATOMS: atom_id res chain seq x y z
N TYR A 1 -11.50 1.08 -3.80
CA TYR A 1 -11.16 2.16 -2.86
C TYR A 1 -11.96 1.94 -1.60
N THR A 2 -11.33 2.07 -0.43
CA THR A 2 -12.01 1.96 0.85
C THR A 2 -11.34 2.85 1.89
N SER A 3 -12.08 3.31 2.90
CA SER A 3 -11.53 4.01 4.07
C SER A 3 -11.35 3.03 5.22
N GLY A 4 -10.24 3.11 5.94
CA GLY A 4 -9.93 2.27 7.09
C GLY A 4 -10.97 2.37 8.21
N LYS A 5 -11.63 3.52 8.36
CA LYS A 5 -12.72 3.72 9.32
C LYS A 5 -14.05 3.09 8.90
N GLY A 6 -14.32 3.12 7.60
CA GLY A 6 -15.55 2.58 7.00
C GLY A 6 -15.46 1.10 6.63
N SER A 7 -14.27 0.52 6.71
CA SER A 7 -14.00 -0.88 6.40
C SER A 7 -14.20 -1.75 7.63
N SER A 8 -14.64 -2.99 7.42
CA SER A 8 -14.61 -4.05 8.41
C SER A 8 -13.84 -5.24 7.86
N ALA A 9 -13.36 -6.12 8.73
CA ALA A 9 -12.60 -7.30 8.36
C ALA A 9 -13.39 -8.15 7.35
N ALA A 10 -14.70 -8.28 7.57
CA ALA A 10 -15.61 -9.02 6.70
C ALA A 10 -15.87 -8.31 5.36
N GLY A 11 -15.89 -6.97 5.35
CA GLY A 11 -16.00 -6.17 4.13
C GLY A 11 -14.72 -6.12 3.30
N LEU A 12 -13.55 -6.27 3.93
CA LEU A 12 -12.26 -6.36 3.25
C LEU A 12 -11.99 -7.76 2.70
N THR A 13 -12.30 -8.79 3.50
CA THR A 13 -12.00 -10.18 3.19
C THR A 13 -13.16 -10.88 2.50
N ALA A 14 -14.06 -11.49 3.25
CA ALA A 14 -15.34 -11.97 2.77
C ALA A 14 -16.32 -12.17 3.93
N SER A 15 -17.60 -12.14 3.61
CA SER A 15 -18.72 -12.24 4.54
C SER A 15 -19.58 -13.45 4.21
N VAL A 16 -20.21 -14.06 5.21
CA VAL A 16 -21.19 -15.13 5.00
C VAL A 16 -22.58 -14.54 5.22
N ILE A 17 -23.43 -14.61 4.20
CA ILE A 17 -24.79 -14.13 4.23
C ILE A 17 -25.74 -15.32 4.21
N ARG A 18 -26.77 -15.28 5.05
CA ARG A 18 -27.86 -16.26 5.01
C ARG A 18 -28.97 -15.74 4.12
N GLU A 19 -29.31 -16.51 3.08
CA GLU A 19 -30.41 -16.15 2.20
C GLU A 19 -31.77 -16.43 2.90
N PRO A 20 -32.70 -15.45 2.98
CA PRO A 20 -33.96 -15.62 3.71
C PRO A 20 -34.91 -16.67 3.11
N SER A 21 -34.85 -16.87 1.78
CA SER A 21 -35.72 -17.77 1.01
C SER A 21 -35.32 -19.23 1.16
N THR A 22 -34.05 -19.56 0.89
CA THR A 22 -33.51 -20.92 0.91
C THR A 22 -32.99 -21.34 2.28
N ARG A 23 -32.76 -20.37 3.18
CA ARG A 23 -32.08 -20.52 4.49
C ARG A 23 -30.64 -21.04 4.37
N GLU A 24 -30.09 -21.07 3.16
CA GLU A 24 -28.71 -21.47 2.89
C GLU A 24 -27.74 -20.31 3.16
N PHE A 25 -26.49 -20.67 3.44
CA PHE A 25 -25.41 -19.72 3.63
C PHE A 25 -24.63 -19.56 2.33
N TYR A 26 -24.44 -18.32 1.90
CA TYR A 26 -23.66 -17.93 0.74
C TYR A 26 -22.45 -17.11 1.18
N LEU A 27 -21.36 -17.22 0.41
CA LEU A 27 -20.16 -16.46 0.65
C LEU A 27 -20.12 -15.26 -0.29
N GLU A 28 -19.98 -14.06 0.27
CA GLU A 28 -19.81 -12.81 -0.45
C GLU A 28 -18.35 -12.36 -0.34
N GLY A 29 -17.68 -12.18 -1.49
CA GLY A 29 -16.33 -11.65 -1.57
C GLY A 29 -16.27 -10.19 -1.10
N GLY A 30 -15.30 -9.88 -0.23
CA GLY A 30 -15.00 -8.51 0.18
C GLY A 30 -14.11 -7.78 -0.83
N ALA A 31 -13.72 -6.56 -0.49
CA ALA A 31 -12.98 -5.66 -1.38
C ALA A 31 -11.68 -6.25 -1.93
N MET A 32 -10.94 -7.02 -1.12
CA MET A 32 -9.67 -7.63 -1.55
C MET A 32 -9.88 -8.82 -2.48
N VAL A 33 -10.92 -9.63 -2.26
CA VAL A 33 -11.26 -10.74 -3.15
C VAL A 33 -11.76 -10.23 -4.50
N LEU A 34 -12.63 -9.22 -4.48
CA LEU A 34 -13.18 -8.63 -5.70
C LEU A 34 -12.12 -7.92 -6.55
N ALA A 35 -11.04 -7.45 -5.92
CA ALA A 35 -9.95 -6.76 -6.59
C ALA A 35 -8.79 -7.68 -7.01
N ASP A 36 -8.95 -9.01 -6.99
CA ASP A 36 -7.89 -9.99 -7.37
C ASP A 36 -7.20 -9.61 -8.70
N GLY A 37 -5.87 -9.52 -8.69
CA GLY A 37 -5.05 -9.09 -9.84
C GLY A 37 -5.03 -7.56 -10.09
N GLY A 38 -5.72 -6.78 -9.27
CA GLY A 38 -5.81 -5.33 -9.31
C GLY A 38 -5.13 -4.62 -8.15
N VAL A 39 -5.62 -3.41 -7.85
CA VAL A 39 -5.09 -2.55 -6.78
C VAL A 39 -6.23 -2.19 -5.82
N VAL A 40 -5.98 -2.37 -4.52
CA VAL A 40 -6.86 -1.93 -3.44
C VAL A 40 -6.25 -0.69 -2.80
N CYS A 41 -6.92 0.44 -2.93
CA CYS A 41 -6.53 1.68 -2.24
C CYS A 41 -7.26 1.77 -0.91
N ILE A 42 -6.52 1.90 0.19
CA ILE A 42 -7.01 2.05 1.56
C ILE A 42 -6.57 3.41 2.09
N ASP A 43 -7.52 4.27 2.37
CA ASP A 43 -7.27 5.55 3.05
C ASP A 43 -7.41 5.41 4.56
N GLU A 44 -6.81 6.31 5.34
CA GLU A 44 -6.84 6.29 6.82
C GLU A 44 -6.49 4.91 7.40
N PHE A 45 -5.45 4.26 6.87
CA PHE A 45 -5.02 2.93 7.30
C PHE A 45 -4.68 2.89 8.80
N ASP A 46 -4.26 4.01 9.38
CA ASP A 46 -4.02 4.19 10.82
C ASP A 46 -5.30 4.13 11.66
N LYS A 47 -6.48 4.36 11.06
CA LYS A 47 -7.78 4.35 11.77
C LYS A 47 -8.50 3.00 11.71
N MET A 48 -7.90 1.98 11.11
CA MET A 48 -8.44 0.62 11.10
C MET A 48 -8.42 -0.02 12.49
N ARG A 49 -9.43 -0.85 12.76
CA ARG A 49 -9.49 -1.66 14.00
C ARG A 49 -8.48 -2.80 13.94
N ASP A 50 -8.07 -3.29 15.10
CA ASP A 50 -7.09 -4.38 15.19
C ASP A 50 -7.55 -5.66 14.49
N GLU A 51 -8.85 -5.99 14.59
CA GLU A 51 -9.44 -7.16 13.90
C GLU A 51 -9.31 -7.05 12.37
N ASP A 52 -9.50 -5.86 11.82
CA ASP A 52 -9.40 -5.59 10.38
C ASP A 52 -7.93 -5.63 9.93
N ARG A 53 -7.03 -5.12 10.77
CA ARG A 53 -5.58 -5.15 10.52
C ARG A 53 -5.04 -6.58 10.47
N VAL A 54 -5.49 -7.47 11.36
CA VAL A 54 -5.09 -8.90 11.36
C VAL A 54 -5.53 -9.57 10.07
N ALA A 55 -6.76 -9.31 9.63
CA ALA A 55 -7.30 -9.89 8.40
C ALA A 55 -6.54 -9.44 7.15
N ILE A 56 -6.20 -8.16 7.04
CA ILE A 56 -5.34 -7.66 5.96
C ILE A 56 -3.95 -8.28 6.04
N HIS A 57 -3.37 -8.40 7.24
CA HIS A 57 -2.03 -8.95 7.40
C HIS A 57 -1.94 -10.41 6.92
N GLU A 58 -2.96 -11.23 7.18
CA GLU A 58 -3.06 -12.59 6.61
C GLU A 58 -3.14 -12.54 5.08
N ALA A 59 -4.05 -11.71 4.55
CA ALA A 59 -4.27 -11.60 3.11
C ALA A 59 -3.02 -11.11 2.35
N MET A 60 -2.27 -10.15 2.92
CA MET A 60 -1.03 -9.63 2.33
C MET A 60 0.13 -10.64 2.41
N GLU A 61 0.20 -11.44 3.47
CA GLU A 61 1.24 -12.46 3.62
C GLU A 61 1.01 -13.65 2.68
N GLN A 62 -0.20 -14.22 2.72
CA GLN A 62 -0.47 -15.47 2.03
C GLN A 62 -1.02 -15.27 0.61
N GLN A 63 -1.37 -14.04 0.24
CA GLN A 63 -2.09 -13.69 -1.00
C GLN A 63 -3.39 -14.49 -1.20
N THR A 64 -3.92 -15.05 -0.10
CA THR A 64 -5.11 -15.87 -0.02
C THR A 64 -5.83 -15.56 1.29
N ILE A 65 -7.13 -15.80 1.31
CA ILE A 65 -8.00 -15.54 2.43
C ILE A 65 -8.71 -16.85 2.77
N SER A 66 -8.45 -17.35 3.97
CA SER A 66 -9.05 -18.58 4.47
C SER A 66 -10.33 -18.27 5.25
N ILE A 67 -11.43 -18.96 4.92
CA ILE A 67 -12.73 -18.72 5.56
C ILE A 67 -13.31 -20.05 6.01
N ALA A 68 -13.54 -20.17 7.31
CA ALA A 68 -14.22 -21.29 7.95
C ALA A 68 -15.37 -20.75 8.82
N LYS A 69 -16.54 -20.53 8.21
CA LYS A 69 -17.73 -19.98 8.90
C LYS A 69 -19.01 -20.64 8.40
N ALA A 70 -19.97 -20.85 9.32
CA ALA A 70 -21.30 -21.40 9.02
C ALA A 70 -21.29 -22.71 8.18
N GLY A 71 -20.29 -23.57 8.40
CA GLY A 71 -20.14 -24.84 7.65
C GLY A 71 -19.48 -24.69 6.27
N ILE A 72 -19.12 -23.48 5.85
CA ILE A 72 -18.37 -23.21 4.63
C ILE A 72 -16.90 -23.09 4.99
N THR A 73 -16.09 -24.00 4.46
CA THR A 73 -14.62 -23.94 4.52
C THR A 73 -14.10 -23.77 3.11
N THR A 74 -13.60 -22.58 2.78
CA THR A 74 -13.03 -22.30 1.46
C THR A 74 -11.83 -21.35 1.56
N ILE A 75 -11.04 -21.32 0.49
CA ILE A 75 -9.89 -20.44 0.35
C ILE A 75 -10.13 -19.59 -0.90
N LEU A 76 -10.07 -18.27 -0.73
CA LEU A 76 -10.22 -17.32 -1.82
C LEU A 76 -8.86 -16.70 -2.15
N ASN A 77 -8.56 -16.56 -3.43
CA ASN A 77 -7.35 -15.85 -3.87
C ASN A 77 -7.56 -14.34 -3.72
N SER A 78 -6.51 -13.66 -3.26
CA SER A 78 -6.50 -12.20 -3.06
C SER A 78 -5.13 -11.65 -3.49
N ARG A 79 -4.77 -11.84 -4.76
CA ARG A 79 -3.51 -11.37 -5.34
C ARG A 79 -3.62 -9.89 -5.71
N THR A 80 -3.87 -9.07 -4.70
CA THR A 80 -4.09 -7.63 -4.85
C THR A 80 -2.85 -6.86 -4.42
N SER A 81 -2.55 -5.77 -5.12
CA SER A 81 -1.58 -4.80 -4.63
C SER A 81 -2.28 -3.80 -3.73
N VAL A 82 -1.74 -3.57 -2.53
CA VAL A 82 -2.32 -2.63 -1.57
C VAL A 82 -1.60 -1.29 -1.68
N LEU A 83 -2.38 -0.23 -1.88
CA LEU A 83 -1.92 1.15 -1.74
C LEU A 83 -2.57 1.74 -0.49
N ALA A 84 -1.78 2.07 0.52
CA ALA A 84 -2.27 2.59 1.78
C ALA A 84 -1.84 4.05 1.99
N ALA A 85 -2.77 4.87 2.48
CA ALA A 85 -2.48 6.18 3.04
C ALA A 85 -2.75 6.16 4.54
N ALA A 86 -1.84 6.75 5.32
CA ALA A 86 -1.90 6.78 6.76
C ALA A 86 -1.39 8.12 7.28
N ASN A 87 -1.96 8.58 8.39
CA ASN A 87 -1.51 9.79 9.06
C ASN A 87 -0.56 9.47 10.22
N PRO A 88 0.42 10.34 10.53
CA PRO A 88 1.21 10.23 11.76
C PRO A 88 0.33 10.30 13.00
N VAL A 89 0.76 9.67 14.10
CA VAL A 89 -0.04 9.55 15.34
C VAL A 89 -0.51 10.91 15.89
N PHE A 90 0.34 11.94 15.80
CA PHE A 90 0.06 13.29 16.30
C PHE A 90 -0.35 14.26 15.19
N GLY A 91 -0.70 13.76 14.00
CA GLY A 91 -1.08 14.55 12.83
C GLY A 91 0.10 15.24 12.11
N ARG A 92 1.27 15.32 12.74
CA ARG A 92 2.53 15.79 12.13
C ARG A 92 3.62 14.76 12.37
N TYR A 93 4.52 14.64 11.40
CA TYR A 93 5.70 13.79 11.51
C TYR A 93 6.76 14.52 12.34
N ASP A 94 7.23 13.91 13.42
CA ASP A 94 8.27 14.46 14.29
C ASP A 94 9.63 13.82 14.00
N ASP A 95 10.59 14.62 13.54
CA ASP A 95 11.93 14.16 13.17
C ASP A 95 12.78 13.74 14.38
N MET A 96 12.40 14.15 15.59
CA MET A 96 13.07 13.75 16.82
C MET A 96 12.69 12.32 17.26
N ARG A 97 11.65 11.74 16.66
CA ARG A 97 11.16 10.40 16.98
C ARG A 97 11.46 9.43 15.85
N SER A 98 11.61 8.16 16.21
CA SER A 98 11.80 7.11 15.21
C SER A 98 10.56 6.98 14.30
N ALA A 99 10.71 6.54 13.05
CA ALA A 99 9.56 6.44 12.14
C ALA A 99 8.49 5.45 12.64
N GLY A 100 8.89 4.41 13.38
CA GLY A 100 7.99 3.46 14.02
C GLY A 100 7.28 4.00 15.27
N GLU A 101 7.76 5.10 15.85
CA GLU A 101 7.04 5.82 16.90
C GLU A 101 6.10 6.89 16.34
N ASN A 102 6.47 7.47 15.19
CA ASN A 102 5.60 8.39 14.45
C ASN A 102 4.41 7.68 13.80
N ILE A 103 4.54 6.37 13.58
CA ILE A 103 3.58 5.54 12.86
C ILE A 103 3.15 4.40 13.77
N ASP A 104 1.89 4.39 14.23
CA ASP A 104 1.33 3.36 15.11
C ASP A 104 0.95 2.07 14.35
N PHE A 105 1.95 1.48 13.68
CA PHE A 105 1.83 0.18 13.01
C PHE A 105 2.82 -0.83 13.59
N GLN A 106 2.37 -2.07 13.70
CA GLN A 106 3.25 -3.17 14.03
C GLN A 106 4.33 -3.32 12.94
N THR A 107 5.57 -3.60 13.35
CA THR A 107 6.70 -3.84 12.44
C THR A 107 6.41 -4.95 11.43
N THR A 108 5.59 -5.93 11.81
CA THR A 108 5.11 -7.02 10.94
C THR A 108 4.38 -6.50 9.70
N ILE A 109 3.48 -5.54 9.87
CA ILE A 109 2.73 -4.91 8.76
C ILE A 109 3.64 -4.02 7.93
N LEU A 110 4.47 -3.18 8.57
CA LEU A 110 5.41 -2.30 7.86
C LEU A 110 6.37 -3.10 6.96
N SER A 111 6.82 -4.28 7.42
CA SER A 111 7.68 -5.17 6.63
C SER A 111 6.99 -5.81 5.40
N ARG A 112 5.68 -5.62 5.23
CA ARG A 112 4.91 -6.07 4.06
C ARG A 112 4.77 -5.02 2.97
N PHE A 113 5.12 -3.77 3.30
CA PHE A 113 5.15 -2.71 2.33
C PHE A 113 6.57 -2.58 1.80
N ASP A 114 6.77 -2.98 0.54
CA ASP A 114 8.08 -2.87 -0.13
C ASP A 114 8.50 -1.41 -0.33
N MET A 115 7.54 -0.49 -0.40
CA MET A 115 7.76 0.93 -0.58
C MET A 115 6.97 1.73 0.46
N ILE A 116 7.68 2.58 1.20
CA ILE A 116 7.11 3.50 2.18
C ILE A 116 7.57 4.91 1.83
N PHE A 117 6.62 5.80 1.57
CA PHE A 117 6.88 7.20 1.27
C PHE A 117 6.42 8.06 2.44
N ILE A 118 7.37 8.69 3.13
CA ILE A 118 7.07 9.67 4.18
C ILE A 118 6.98 11.04 3.51
N LEU A 119 5.76 11.58 3.44
CA LEU A 119 5.51 12.92 2.94
C LEU A 119 5.58 13.90 4.12
N LYS A 120 6.57 14.79 4.09
CA LYS A 120 6.72 15.87 5.08
C LYS A 120 6.27 17.19 4.48
N ASP A 121 5.56 17.95 5.29
CA ASP A 121 5.17 19.32 4.97
C ASP A 121 6.26 20.29 5.49
N GLU A 122 7.14 20.70 4.57
CA GLU A 122 8.20 21.68 4.85
C GLU A 122 7.73 23.06 4.38
N HIS A 123 7.67 24.01 5.31
CA HIS A 123 7.33 25.40 5.01
C HIS A 123 8.36 25.99 4.04
N ASN A 124 7.95 26.21 2.79
CA ASN A 124 8.81 26.77 1.76
C ASN A 124 7.98 27.70 0.87
N GLU A 125 8.17 28.99 1.07
CA GLU A 125 7.40 30.04 0.39
C GLU A 125 7.36 29.87 -1.14
N GLY A 126 8.47 29.46 -1.76
CA GLY A 126 8.53 29.24 -3.20
C GLY A 126 7.69 28.05 -3.67
N ARG A 127 7.69 26.95 -2.91
CA ARG A 127 6.85 25.77 -3.19
C ARG A 127 5.38 26.10 -2.92
N ASP A 128 5.09 26.76 -1.80
CA ASP A 128 3.75 27.14 -1.38
C ASP A 128 3.11 28.09 -2.41
N MET A 129 3.86 29.07 -2.91
CA MET A 129 3.39 29.98 -3.96
C MET A 129 3.09 29.24 -5.28
N THR A 130 3.88 28.22 -5.61
CA THR A 130 3.67 27.40 -6.82
C THR A 130 2.41 26.55 -6.68
N ILE A 131 2.21 25.91 -5.52
CA ILE A 131 1.02 25.12 -5.20
C ILE A 131 -0.22 26.01 -5.20
N ALA A 132 -0.18 27.16 -4.52
CA ALA A 132 -1.28 28.11 -4.47
C ALA A 132 -1.67 28.59 -5.88
N ARG A 133 -0.69 28.95 -6.72
CA ARG A 133 -0.94 29.34 -8.12
C ARG A 133 -1.59 28.19 -8.90
N HIS A 134 -1.13 26.96 -8.72
CA HIS A 134 -1.72 25.79 -9.38
C HIS A 134 -3.18 25.58 -8.94
N VAL A 135 -3.45 25.60 -7.62
CA VAL A 135 -4.81 25.46 -7.06
C VAL A 135 -5.74 26.55 -7.57
N MET A 136 -5.29 27.81 -7.59
CA MET A 136 -6.06 28.93 -8.14
C MET A 136 -6.38 28.74 -9.62
N ASN A 137 -5.41 28.30 -10.43
CA ASN A 137 -5.62 28.05 -11.86
C ASN A 137 -6.66 26.95 -12.11
N VAL A 138 -6.64 25.87 -11.32
CA VAL A 138 -7.64 24.78 -11.40
C VAL A 138 -9.04 25.30 -11.05
N HIS A 139 -9.17 26.13 -10.01
CA HIS A 139 -10.47 26.67 -9.59
C HIS A 139 -11.04 27.74 -10.52
N MET A 140 -10.17 28.44 -11.27
CA MET A 140 -10.60 29.45 -12.25
C MET A 140 -11.06 28.83 -13.58
N ASP A 141 -11.16 27.50 -13.66
CA ASP A 141 -11.49 26.71 -14.86
C ASP A 141 -10.69 27.15 -16.10
N ARG A 142 -9.50 27.71 -15.87
CA ARG A 142 -8.52 27.92 -16.92
C ARG A 142 -7.95 26.54 -17.20
N PRO A 143 -8.17 25.95 -18.38
CA PRO A 143 -7.51 24.71 -18.72
C PRO A 143 -6.02 24.95 -18.53
N SER A 144 -5.42 24.24 -17.58
CA SER A 144 -3.99 24.32 -17.36
C SER A 144 -3.35 23.90 -18.69
N GLU A 145 -2.71 24.84 -19.39
CA GLU A 145 -1.93 24.54 -20.62
C GLU A 145 -0.85 23.47 -20.34
N THR A 146 -0.54 23.25 -19.06
CA THR A 146 0.37 22.23 -18.52
C THR A 146 -0.24 20.82 -18.42
N ALA A 147 -1.53 20.60 -18.68
CA ALA A 147 -2.20 19.30 -18.50
C ALA A 147 -2.40 18.51 -19.81
N ALA A 148 -1.88 18.99 -20.93
CA ALA A 148 -1.70 18.13 -22.11
C ALA A 148 -0.49 17.22 -21.86
N SER A 149 -0.65 16.20 -21.01
CA SER A 149 0.37 15.17 -20.87
C SER A 149 0.70 14.62 -22.26
N GLU A 150 1.99 14.50 -22.61
CA GLU A 150 2.44 14.04 -23.93
C GLU A 150 1.80 12.70 -24.35
N ILE A 151 1.39 11.91 -23.36
CA ILE A 151 0.68 10.66 -23.53
C ILE A 151 -0.72 10.80 -22.93
N SER A 152 -1.75 10.47 -23.72
CA SER A 152 -3.12 10.41 -23.23
C SER A 152 -3.30 9.26 -22.24
N ILE A 153 -4.21 9.43 -21.28
CA ILE A 153 -4.54 8.41 -20.27
C ILE A 153 -4.96 7.09 -20.95
N GLU A 154 -5.71 7.16 -22.05
CA GLU A 154 -6.15 5.99 -22.79
C GLU A 154 -4.98 5.23 -23.43
N LYS A 155 -4.05 5.94 -24.07
CA LYS A 155 -2.84 5.34 -24.64
C LYS A 155 -1.98 4.70 -23.56
N MET A 156 -1.84 5.34 -22.40
CA MET A 156 -1.10 4.81 -21.25
C MET A 156 -1.74 3.51 -20.72
N LYS A 157 -3.07 3.48 -20.55
CA LYS A 157 -3.81 2.28 -20.12
C LYS A 157 -3.59 1.11 -21.08
N ASN A 158 -3.74 1.34 -22.38
CA ASN A 158 -3.54 0.32 -23.41
C ASN A 158 -2.10 -0.19 -23.44
N TYR A 159 -1.13 0.71 -23.27
CA TYR A 159 0.30 0.35 -23.22
C TYR A 159 0.64 -0.51 -22.00
N ILE A 160 0.14 -0.15 -20.81
CA ILE A 160 0.36 -0.95 -19.60
C ILE A 160 -0.24 -2.36 -19.77
N SER A 161 -1.46 -2.47 -20.30
CA SER A 161 -2.09 -3.77 -20.58
C SER A 161 -1.27 -4.61 -21.56
N TYR A 162 -0.76 -4.00 -22.63
CA TYR A 162 0.13 -4.67 -23.58
C TYR A 162 1.41 -5.19 -22.92
N CYS A 163 2.08 -4.36 -22.12
CA CYS A 163 3.30 -4.75 -21.40
C CYS A 163 3.04 -5.89 -20.41
N LYS A 164 1.94 -5.84 -19.65
CA LYS A 164 1.55 -6.92 -18.72
C LYS A 164 1.31 -8.26 -19.41
N LEU A 165 0.78 -8.25 -20.64
CA LEU A 165 0.51 -9.48 -21.40
C LEU A 165 1.73 -10.06 -22.11
N LYS A 166 2.61 -9.20 -22.64
CA LYS A 166 3.72 -9.65 -23.51
C LYS A 166 5.07 -9.71 -22.84
N SER A 167 5.29 -8.97 -21.76
CA SER A 167 6.61 -8.84 -21.15
C SER A 167 6.70 -9.64 -19.86
N ALA A 168 7.48 -10.71 -19.88
CA ALA A 168 7.91 -11.44 -18.69
C ALA A 168 9.45 -11.37 -18.60
N PRO A 169 10.02 -10.24 -18.14
CA PRO A 169 11.46 -10.05 -18.10
C PRO A 169 12.11 -11.10 -17.19
N ARG A 170 13.26 -11.64 -17.64
CA ARG A 170 14.04 -12.63 -16.87
C ARG A 170 15.35 -12.01 -16.40
N LEU A 171 15.73 -12.31 -15.17
CA LEU A 171 16.97 -11.83 -14.58
C LEU A 171 18.17 -12.56 -15.22
N THR A 172 19.12 -11.81 -15.75
CA THR A 172 20.39 -12.36 -16.24
C THR A 172 21.34 -12.62 -15.07
N LYS A 173 22.29 -13.55 -15.22
CA LYS A 173 23.27 -13.87 -14.16
C LYS A 173 24.05 -12.63 -13.68
N GLN A 174 24.49 -11.79 -14.60
CA GLN A 174 25.21 -10.55 -14.28
C GLN A 174 24.34 -9.56 -13.48
N ALA A 175 23.04 -9.46 -13.80
CA ALA A 175 22.13 -8.61 -13.05
C ALA A 175 21.88 -9.18 -11.64
N ALA A 176 21.76 -10.49 -11.50
CA ALA A 176 21.62 -11.16 -10.20
C ALA A 176 22.82 -10.92 -9.28
N GLU A 177 24.04 -11.04 -9.80
CA GLU A 177 25.27 -10.74 -9.03
C GLU A 177 25.32 -9.27 -8.59
N LYS A 178 24.97 -8.34 -9.48
CA LYS A 178 24.89 -6.91 -9.14
C LYS A 178 23.87 -6.62 -8.03
N LEU A 179 22.69 -7.23 -8.10
CA LEU A 179 21.66 -7.08 -7.07
C LEU A 179 22.10 -7.65 -5.72
N SER A 180 22.75 -8.82 -5.72
CA SER A 180 23.29 -9.42 -4.50
C SER A 180 24.32 -8.51 -3.83
N ASN A 181 25.28 -8.00 -4.60
CA ASN A 181 26.30 -7.07 -4.09
C ASN A 181 25.67 -5.77 -3.56
N HIS A 182 24.65 -5.25 -4.24
CA HIS A 182 23.94 -4.06 -3.81
C HIS A 182 23.19 -4.27 -2.49
N PHE A 183 22.49 -5.41 -2.34
CA PHE A 183 21.79 -5.76 -1.11
C PHE A 183 22.74 -5.87 0.09
N VAL A 184 23.90 -6.51 -0.09
CA VAL A 184 24.94 -6.60 0.96
C VAL A 184 25.46 -5.21 1.32
N GLY A 185 25.70 -4.35 0.32
CA GLY A 185 26.12 -2.97 0.54
C GLY A 185 25.13 -2.16 1.36
N ILE A 186 23.83 -2.23 1.04
CA ILE A 186 22.77 -1.57 1.80
C ILE A 186 22.74 -2.05 3.26
N ARG A 187 22.79 -3.36 3.49
CA ARG A 187 22.77 -3.91 4.86
C ARG A 187 23.99 -3.52 5.68
N SER A 188 25.18 -3.49 5.07
CA SER A 188 26.40 -3.03 5.74
C SER A 188 26.32 -1.56 6.10
N ALA A 189 25.81 -0.70 5.19
CA ALA A 189 25.63 0.72 5.46
C ALA A 189 24.66 0.98 6.63
N VAL A 190 23.53 0.27 6.67
CA VAL A 190 22.55 0.40 7.77
C VAL A 190 23.13 -0.10 9.09
N GLY A 191 23.91 -1.18 9.10
CA GLY A 191 24.61 -1.64 10.29
C GLY A 191 25.57 -0.59 10.84
N HIS A 192 26.40 0.01 9.97
CA HIS A 192 27.31 1.08 10.36
C HIS A 192 26.59 2.34 10.89
N MET A 193 25.45 2.72 10.30
CA MET A 193 24.64 3.85 10.78
C MET A 193 24.07 3.58 12.18
N GLN A 194 23.59 2.36 12.45
CA GLN A 194 23.10 1.98 13.78
C GLN A 194 24.20 2.00 14.84
N ASP A 195 25.41 1.57 14.48
CA ASP A 195 26.56 1.54 15.39
C ASP A 195 27.12 2.94 15.68
N MET A 196 27.10 3.86 14.70
CA MET A 196 27.65 5.22 14.86
C MET A 196 26.69 6.21 15.50
N GLU A 197 25.40 6.18 15.14
CA GLU A 197 24.43 7.20 15.59
C GLU A 197 23.56 6.72 16.75
N GLY A 198 23.58 5.42 17.08
CA GLY A 198 22.68 4.82 18.09
C GLY A 198 21.19 4.90 17.69
N VAL A 199 20.88 5.43 16.51
CA VAL A 199 19.53 5.55 15.96
C VAL A 199 19.16 4.23 15.29
N ARG A 200 18.28 3.46 15.94
CA ARG A 200 17.68 2.29 15.29
C ARG A 200 16.75 2.77 14.18
N THR A 201 17.10 2.44 12.94
CA THR A 201 16.17 2.56 11.80
C THR A 201 14.94 1.70 12.09
N SER A 202 13.79 2.34 12.27
CA SER A 202 12.56 1.69 12.75
C SER A 202 11.91 0.72 11.76
N ILE A 203 12.30 0.76 10.49
CA ILE A 203 11.85 -0.18 9.46
C ILE A 203 13.03 -1.11 9.15
N PRO A 204 12.99 -2.37 9.60
CA PRO A 204 14.09 -3.31 9.36
C PRO A 204 14.13 -3.69 7.87
N ILE A 205 15.31 -3.57 7.26
CA ILE A 205 15.55 -4.13 5.92
C ILE A 205 15.66 -5.65 6.07
N THR A 206 14.67 -6.36 5.52
CA THR A 206 14.64 -7.84 5.53
C THR A 206 14.99 -8.38 4.15
N VAL A 207 15.00 -9.71 4.00
CA VAL A 207 15.24 -10.39 2.71
C VAL A 207 14.00 -10.34 1.80
N ARG A 208 12.86 -9.87 2.32
CA ARG A 208 11.63 -9.70 1.55
C ARG A 208 11.76 -8.57 0.53
#